data_AF-A0A924CMC9-F1
#
_entry.id   AF-A0A924CMC9-F1
#
_cell.length_a   1.000
_cell.length_b   1.000
_cell.length_c   1.000
_cell.angle_alpha   90.00
_cell.angle_beta   90.00
_cell.angle_gamma   90.00
#
_symmetry.space_group_name_H-M   'P 1'
#
loop_
_entity.id
_entity.type
_entity.pdbx_description
1 polymer ?
#
loop_
_entity_poly.entity_id
_entity_poly.type
_entity_poly.pdbx_seq_one_letter_code
_entity_poly.pdbx_strand_id
1 'polypeptide(L)'
;MISSFSSPAVDAAQGKPRTRVAFLSNMRLWQKFTLLGAIALALLSYPLYSVYKLNQETIDTVRTEEAGLPPIKTTEELIQSLQDHRTTSSYFLNNDATRSANRGKAATDIDEAIAKLEKLPELRDDGAVVKRLASIKEQWTTVKSDVENRRLDSRRTLDAHGALITKAFGLIDDLTAHYLLDLDPEAGAYYAFRASLGDLPQIKEAIRALRSPVTDRLEEIAKVRKLAEQPPAGFNLDAALRDAMRAEDRARFLASIQQAERAAKSYGENMRKALAASPDLKAELSAQTEQITSLTEQAMQMARRELLNKDIPTIDTATFQKDVSVSRELLITASASTNKLLARVLAKRADEAKRVNLLILGGEALLVLIGTTFAYLIVRNVTGTVRNLQNAVEKVRQGDFDALQAIESKDEVGDLGRTVNVLLQERITAQVKAETENEMLNNSVISILQAVNQLSQRDLTARAPVTQDIIGTVSDSINALTDETAKVLHGVTLIAGQVEAGSGKVKTQATLVSQTAADERESVNQMIGSLGDASSAMTQVAELAEQSNRSAEQATQATATALDTV
;
A
#
# COMPACT_ATOMS: atom_id res chain seq x y z
N MET A 1 14.52 73.41 -1.93
CA MET A 1 15.17 72.10 -2.11
C MET A 1 14.03 71.08 -2.19
N ILE A 2 13.53 70.70 -3.38
CA ILE A 2 14.11 69.68 -4.30
C ILE A 2 14.42 68.43 -3.47
N SER A 3 13.66 67.34 -3.46
CA SER A 3 13.39 66.29 -4.48
C SER A 3 12.80 65.10 -3.69
N SER A 4 12.12 64.06 -4.17
CA SER A 4 11.55 63.62 -5.44
C SER A 4 10.67 62.40 -5.10
N PHE A 5 9.68 62.15 -5.95
CA PHE A 5 8.86 60.94 -6.02
C PHE A 5 9.64 59.61 -6.02
N SER A 6 9.08 58.55 -5.42
CA SER A 6 9.02 57.22 -6.06
C SER A 6 8.05 56.27 -5.33
N SER A 7 6.99 55.90 -6.06
CA SER A 7 6.03 54.82 -5.79
C SER A 7 6.72 53.45 -5.72
N PRO A 8 6.24 52.46 -4.93
CA PRO A 8 6.82 51.13 -4.96
C PRO A 8 6.43 50.42 -6.25
N ALA A 9 7.43 50.15 -7.08
CA ALA A 9 7.31 49.31 -8.25
C ALA A 9 7.07 47.85 -7.85
N VAL A 10 6.10 47.26 -8.53
CA VAL A 10 5.86 45.84 -8.78
C VAL A 10 7.15 45.03 -8.77
N ASP A 11 7.35 44.21 -7.73
CA ASP A 11 8.42 43.23 -7.70
C ASP A 11 8.01 42.05 -8.58
N ALA A 12 8.68 41.96 -9.72
CA ALA A 12 8.51 40.91 -10.71
C ALA A 12 8.85 39.55 -10.09
N ALA A 13 7.91 38.61 -10.24
CA ALA A 13 8.04 37.22 -9.88
C ALA A 13 9.27 36.57 -10.54
N GLN A 14 10.38 36.50 -9.80
CA GLN A 14 11.45 35.56 -10.10
C GLN A 14 11.03 34.16 -9.66
N GLY A 15 10.52 33.38 -10.61
CA GLY A 15 10.27 31.96 -10.44
C GLY A 15 11.57 31.22 -10.08
N LYS A 16 11.75 30.89 -8.80
CA LYS A 16 12.75 29.90 -8.38
C LYS A 16 12.55 28.61 -9.17
N PRO A 17 13.61 28.00 -9.73
CA PRO A 17 13.48 26.71 -10.39
C PRO A 17 13.02 25.70 -9.33
N ARG A 18 11.78 25.20 -9.47
CA ARG A 18 11.32 24.02 -8.73
C ARG A 18 12.32 22.92 -9.05
N THR A 19 13.13 22.53 -8.07
CA THR A 19 13.98 21.33 -8.12
C THR A 19 13.07 20.14 -8.30
N ARG A 20 12.71 19.84 -9.55
CA ARG A 20 12.06 18.59 -9.92
C ARG A 20 13.02 17.50 -9.50
N VAL A 21 12.55 16.54 -8.72
CA VAL A 21 13.32 15.35 -8.35
C VAL A 21 13.62 14.61 -9.67
N ALA A 22 14.76 14.92 -10.29
CA ALA A 22 15.15 14.47 -11.64
C ALA A 22 15.22 12.94 -11.76
N PHE A 23 15.37 12.26 -10.62
CA PHE A 23 15.28 10.81 -10.51
C PHE A 23 13.89 10.28 -10.92
N LEU A 24 12.81 10.92 -10.46
CA LEU A 24 11.45 10.48 -10.75
C LEU A 24 11.02 10.79 -12.19
N SER A 25 11.63 11.75 -12.87
CA SER A 25 11.25 12.10 -14.25
C SER A 25 11.68 11.05 -15.27
N ASN A 26 12.71 10.24 -14.99
CA ASN A 26 13.23 9.23 -15.93
C ASN A 26 12.62 7.83 -15.72
N MET A 27 11.81 7.66 -14.68
CA MET A 27 11.18 6.38 -14.36
C MET A 27 9.89 6.17 -15.15
N ARG A 28 9.71 4.95 -15.68
CA ARG A 28 8.41 4.50 -16.21
C ARG A 28 7.37 4.47 -15.09
N LEU A 29 6.09 4.62 -15.44
CA LEU A 29 4.98 4.60 -14.49
C LEU A 29 4.99 3.38 -13.57
N TRP A 30 5.21 2.17 -14.12
CA TRP A 30 5.28 0.95 -13.32
C TRP A 30 6.38 0.99 -12.25
N GLN A 31 7.55 1.57 -12.56
CA GLN A 31 8.66 1.69 -11.60
C GLN A 31 8.30 2.63 -10.44
N LYS A 32 7.54 3.70 -10.73
CA LYS A 32 7.05 4.63 -9.70
C LYS A 32 6.06 3.94 -8.76
N PHE A 33 5.14 3.16 -9.30
CA PHE A 33 4.19 2.37 -8.49
C PHE A 33 4.88 1.27 -7.69
N THR A 34 5.87 0.58 -8.27
CA THR A 34 6.70 -0.39 -7.52
C THR A 34 7.45 0.27 -6.37
N LEU A 35 8.04 1.45 -6.59
CA LEU A 35 8.72 2.20 -5.53
C LEU A 35 7.74 2.62 -4.42
N LEU A 36 6.56 3.10 -4.79
CA LEU A 36 5.52 3.49 -3.83
C LEU A 36 5.02 2.29 -3.01
N GLY A 37 4.82 1.14 -3.66
CA GLY A 37 4.48 -0.12 -3.00
C GLY A 37 5.58 -0.59 -2.04
N ALA A 38 6.85 -0.52 -2.46
CA ALA A 38 7.98 -0.87 -1.60
C ALA A 38 8.08 0.03 -0.35
N ILE A 39 7.83 1.33 -0.49
CA ILE A 39 7.79 2.27 0.65
C ILE A 39 6.63 1.91 1.58
N ALA A 40 5.43 1.62 1.04
CA ALA A 40 4.28 1.22 1.84
C ALA A 40 4.57 -0.07 2.64
N LEU A 41 5.16 -1.09 2.01
CA LEU A 41 5.57 -2.32 2.68
C LEU A 41 6.63 -2.05 3.77
N ALA A 42 7.61 -1.19 3.50
CA ALA A 42 8.63 -0.84 4.47
C ALA A 42 8.02 -0.16 5.71
N LEU A 43 7.04 0.74 5.52
CA LEU A 43 6.34 1.41 6.62
C LEU A 43 5.51 0.43 7.47
N LEU A 44 4.89 -0.58 6.86
CA LEU A 44 4.11 -1.61 7.57
C LEU A 44 4.98 -2.69 8.21
N SER A 45 6.21 -2.89 7.72
CA SER A 45 7.09 -3.96 8.21
C SER A 45 7.48 -3.81 9.69
N TYR A 46 7.70 -2.58 10.17
CA TYR A 46 8.08 -2.32 11.55
C TYR A 46 6.99 -2.67 12.58
N PRO A 47 5.76 -2.13 12.50
CA PRO A 47 4.70 -2.50 13.44
C PRO A 47 4.35 -3.99 13.35
N LEU A 48 4.37 -4.58 12.14
CA LEU A 48 4.18 -6.01 11.95
C LEU A 48 5.23 -6.84 12.71
N TYR A 49 6.51 -6.50 12.51
CA TYR A 49 7.61 -7.16 13.20
C TYR A 49 7.50 -6.98 14.72
N SER A 50 7.13 -5.78 15.19
CA SER A 50 6.97 -5.49 16.61
C SER A 50 5.89 -6.37 17.27
N VAL A 51 4.73 -6.52 16.62
CA VAL A 51 3.65 -7.36 17.17
C VAL A 51 4.00 -8.84 17.09
N TYR A 52 4.59 -9.28 15.98
CA TYR A 52 5.06 -10.67 15.86
C TYR A 52 6.09 -11.01 16.95
N LYS A 53 7.05 -10.11 17.19
CA LYS A 53 8.07 -10.27 18.23
C LYS A 53 7.44 -10.36 19.62
N LEU A 54 6.49 -9.47 19.96
CA LEU A 54 5.80 -9.48 21.24
C LEU A 54 5.04 -10.80 21.49
N ASN A 55 4.36 -11.31 20.47
CA ASN A 55 3.65 -12.59 20.56
C ASN A 55 4.62 -13.78 20.66
N GLN A 56 5.78 -13.70 20.00
CA GLN A 56 6.83 -14.71 20.15
C GLN A 56 7.46 -14.70 21.54
N GLU A 57 7.73 -13.52 22.10
CA GLU A 57 8.20 -13.40 23.50
C GLU A 57 7.17 -14.00 24.48
N THR A 58 5.87 -13.83 24.22
CA THR A 58 4.80 -14.51 24.99
C THR A 58 4.89 -16.04 24.87
N ILE A 59 5.06 -16.57 23.66
CA ILE A 59 5.17 -18.02 23.42
C ILE A 59 6.42 -18.61 24.07
N ASP A 60 7.55 -17.91 23.99
CA ASP A 60 8.79 -18.36 24.61
C ASP A 60 8.71 -18.30 26.13
N THR A 61 8.02 -17.29 26.70
CA THR A 61 7.72 -17.24 28.14
C THR A 61 6.88 -18.44 28.57
N VAL A 62 5.80 -18.77 27.84
CA VAL A 62 4.96 -19.95 28.14
C VAL A 62 5.77 -21.24 28.05
N ARG A 63 6.70 -21.36 27.09
CA ARG A 63 7.59 -22.54 27.01
C ARG A 63 8.50 -22.66 28.22
N THR A 64 9.03 -21.54 28.71
CA THR A 64 9.82 -21.52 29.95
C THR A 64 8.96 -21.93 31.15
N GLU A 65 7.75 -21.37 31.28
CA GLU A 65 6.79 -21.73 32.34
C GLU A 65 6.44 -23.24 32.30
N GLU A 66 6.15 -23.80 31.11
CA GLU A 66 5.88 -25.24 30.92
C GLU A 66 7.08 -26.12 31.27
N ALA A 67 8.30 -25.68 30.93
CA ALA A 67 9.54 -26.40 31.26
C ALA A 67 9.79 -26.49 32.78
N GLY A 68 9.20 -25.58 33.57
CA GLY A 68 9.27 -25.61 35.03
C GLY A 68 8.36 -26.65 35.70
N LEU A 69 7.33 -27.14 35.02
CA LEU A 69 6.37 -28.08 35.63
C LEU A 69 7.01 -29.43 36.02
N PRO A 70 7.84 -30.09 35.17
CA PRO A 70 8.50 -31.35 35.53
C PRO A 70 9.44 -31.30 36.76
N PRO A 71 10.36 -30.31 36.92
CA PRO A 71 11.18 -30.21 38.12
C PRO A 71 10.36 -29.92 39.38
N ILE A 72 9.32 -29.09 39.28
CA ILE A 72 8.42 -28.81 40.42
C ILE A 72 7.70 -30.09 40.83
N LYS A 73 7.12 -30.84 39.89
CA LYS A 73 6.51 -32.14 40.18
C LYS A 73 7.48 -33.12 40.84
N THR A 74 8.73 -33.17 40.37
CA THR A 74 9.77 -34.01 40.99
C THR A 74 10.09 -33.57 42.42
N THR A 75 10.02 -32.26 42.70
CA THR A 75 10.18 -31.70 44.06
C THR A 75 8.98 -32.01 44.94
N GLU A 76 7.76 -32.03 44.41
CA GLU A 76 6.56 -32.49 45.14
C GLU A 76 6.66 -33.99 45.49
N GLU A 77 7.17 -34.82 44.57
CA GLU A 77 7.45 -36.24 44.81
C GLU A 77 8.51 -36.40 45.93
N LEU A 78 9.56 -35.58 45.93
CA LEU A 78 10.55 -35.52 47.01
C LEU A 78 9.90 -35.16 48.36
N ILE A 79 9.06 -34.14 48.41
CA ILE A 79 8.34 -33.74 49.63
C ILE A 79 7.46 -34.88 50.13
N GLN A 80 6.75 -35.56 49.24
CA GLN A 80 5.92 -36.70 49.61
C GLN A 80 6.75 -37.84 50.21
N SER A 81 7.88 -38.19 49.59
CA SER A 81 8.77 -39.24 50.10
C SER A 81 9.41 -38.86 51.43
N LEU A 82 9.77 -37.58 51.65
CA LEU A 82 10.24 -37.06 52.94
C LEU A 82 9.18 -37.18 54.04
N GLN A 83 7.92 -36.90 53.73
CA GLN A 83 6.79 -37.05 54.65
C GLN A 83 6.54 -38.52 55.00
N ASP A 84 6.64 -39.41 54.00
CA ASP A 84 6.45 -40.85 54.19
C ASP A 84 7.62 -41.45 54.99
N HIS A 85 8.85 -41.00 54.75
CA HIS A 85 10.03 -41.36 55.55
C HIS A 85 9.91 -40.85 57.00
N ARG A 86 9.47 -39.59 57.21
CA ARG A 86 9.20 -39.04 58.57
C ARG A 86 8.26 -39.94 59.36
N THR A 87 7.14 -40.32 58.75
CA THR A 87 6.09 -41.12 59.38
C THR A 87 6.60 -42.52 59.73
N THR A 88 7.23 -43.20 58.76
CA THR A 88 7.75 -44.57 58.95
C THR A 88 8.96 -44.62 59.88
N SER A 89 9.74 -43.53 59.97
CA SER A 89 10.84 -43.38 60.92
C SER A 89 10.34 -43.27 62.37
N SER A 90 9.23 -42.58 62.62
CA SER A 90 8.65 -42.54 63.97
C SER A 90 8.25 -43.94 64.44
N TYR A 91 7.59 -44.72 63.58
CA TYR A 91 7.26 -46.13 63.87
C TYR A 91 8.51 -46.99 64.11
N PHE A 92 9.57 -46.78 63.35
CA PHE A 92 10.84 -47.50 63.52
C PHE A 92 11.46 -47.23 64.90
N LEU A 93 11.51 -45.96 65.32
CA LEU A 93 12.06 -45.54 66.62
C LEU A 93 11.19 -46.04 67.78
N ASN A 94 9.90 -46.20 67.56
CA ASN A 94 8.94 -46.80 68.49
C ASN A 94 8.93 -48.34 68.45
N ASN A 95 9.83 -48.98 67.69
CA ASN A 95 9.97 -50.43 67.55
C ASN A 95 8.75 -51.14 66.92
N ASP A 96 7.99 -50.45 66.07
CA ASP A 96 6.91 -51.04 65.27
C ASP A 96 7.42 -51.45 63.87
N ALA A 97 7.84 -52.71 63.74
CA ALA A 97 8.42 -53.25 62.51
C ALA A 97 7.42 -53.27 61.33
N THR A 98 6.14 -53.51 61.60
CA THR A 98 5.11 -53.61 60.57
C THR A 98 4.84 -52.24 59.93
N ARG A 99 4.64 -51.20 60.76
CA ARG A 99 4.34 -49.86 60.24
C ARG A 99 5.56 -49.13 59.70
N SER A 100 6.78 -49.58 60.04
CA SER A 100 8.03 -49.02 59.50
C SER A 100 8.56 -49.72 58.25
N ALA A 101 7.91 -50.77 57.75
CA ALA A 101 8.40 -51.58 56.62
C ALA A 101 8.73 -50.77 55.35
N ASN A 102 7.96 -49.72 55.05
CA ASN A 102 8.15 -48.88 53.86
C ASN A 102 9.23 -47.80 54.00
N ARG A 103 9.90 -47.69 55.16
CA ARG A 103 10.92 -46.65 55.41
C ARG A 103 12.06 -46.71 54.40
N GLY A 104 12.59 -47.91 54.14
CA GLY A 104 13.69 -48.09 53.19
C GLY A 104 13.32 -47.66 51.77
N LYS A 105 12.10 -47.98 51.33
CA LYS A 105 11.57 -47.50 50.04
C LYS A 105 11.50 -45.98 50.00
N ALA A 106 10.93 -45.34 51.03
CA ALA A 106 10.84 -43.88 51.08
C ALA A 106 12.23 -43.23 51.02
N ALA A 107 13.24 -43.81 51.68
CA ALA A 107 14.61 -43.33 51.61
C ALA A 107 15.20 -43.43 50.19
N THR A 108 14.99 -44.56 49.50
CA THR A 108 15.40 -44.71 48.10
C THR A 108 14.70 -43.71 47.18
N ASP A 109 13.38 -43.53 47.34
CA ASP A 109 12.60 -42.60 46.52
C ASP A 109 13.10 -41.13 46.70
N ILE A 110 13.57 -40.76 47.90
CA ILE A 110 14.22 -39.46 48.16
C ILE A 110 15.56 -39.35 47.41
N ASP A 111 16.41 -40.37 47.52
CA ASP A 111 17.72 -40.39 46.85
C ASP A 111 17.55 -40.26 45.33
N GLU A 112 16.58 -40.97 44.75
CA GLU A 112 16.25 -40.92 43.32
C GLU A 112 15.72 -39.55 42.89
N ALA A 113 14.83 -38.94 43.67
CA ALA A 113 14.29 -37.62 43.36
C ALA A 113 15.37 -36.53 43.38
N ILE A 114 16.27 -36.55 44.39
CA ILE A 114 17.41 -35.63 44.46
C ILE A 114 18.33 -35.86 43.26
N ALA A 115 18.70 -37.10 42.95
CA ALA A 115 19.57 -37.42 41.83
C ALA A 115 18.95 -37.03 40.47
N LYS A 116 17.63 -37.10 40.33
CA LYS A 116 16.91 -36.64 39.13
C LYS A 116 16.97 -35.13 38.98
N LEU A 117 16.76 -34.38 40.07
CA LEU A 117 16.87 -32.91 40.08
C LEU A 117 18.30 -32.45 39.76
N GLU A 118 19.33 -33.11 40.29
CA GLU A 118 20.75 -32.78 40.02
C GLU A 118 21.15 -33.01 38.55
N LYS A 119 20.44 -33.87 37.82
CA LYS A 119 20.74 -34.19 36.42
C LYS A 119 20.13 -33.20 35.44
N LEU A 120 19.24 -32.31 35.87
CA LEU A 120 18.59 -31.34 34.98
C LEU A 120 19.61 -30.28 34.51
N PRO A 121 19.92 -30.22 33.20
CA PRO A 121 20.96 -29.33 32.69
C PRO A 121 20.58 -27.85 32.84
N GLU A 122 19.30 -27.54 32.74
CA GLU A 122 18.73 -26.19 32.86
C GLU A 122 18.97 -25.56 34.24
N LEU A 123 19.12 -26.40 35.27
CA LEU A 123 19.31 -25.95 36.65
C LEU A 123 20.78 -25.70 37.01
N ARG A 124 21.75 -26.02 36.14
CA ARG A 124 23.18 -26.04 36.49
C ARG A 124 23.78 -24.66 36.77
N ASP A 125 23.23 -23.63 36.13
CA ASP A 125 23.74 -22.26 36.23
C ASP A 125 22.95 -21.39 37.21
N ASP A 126 21.85 -21.90 37.79
CA ASP A 126 21.06 -21.19 38.80
C ASP A 126 21.67 -21.34 40.20
N GLY A 127 22.33 -20.27 40.67
CA GLY A 127 23.00 -20.28 41.96
C GLY A 127 22.09 -20.50 43.17
N ALA A 128 20.80 -20.14 43.12
CA ALA A 128 19.87 -20.34 44.22
C ALA A 128 19.36 -21.78 44.27
N VAL A 129 18.86 -22.29 43.14
CA VAL A 129 18.34 -23.66 43.01
C VAL A 129 19.42 -24.69 43.33
N VAL A 130 20.62 -24.54 42.75
CA VAL A 130 21.76 -25.45 42.99
C VAL A 130 22.16 -25.46 44.46
N LYS A 131 22.28 -24.28 45.07
CA LYS A 131 22.68 -24.15 46.48
C LYS A 131 21.64 -24.79 47.40
N ARG A 132 20.35 -24.60 47.13
CA ARG A 132 19.29 -25.18 47.95
C ARG A 132 19.23 -26.69 47.80
N LEU A 133 19.31 -27.21 46.57
CA LEU A 133 19.33 -28.65 46.32
C LEU A 133 20.52 -29.34 47.00
N ALA A 134 21.71 -28.73 46.94
CA ALA A 134 22.89 -29.22 47.66
C ALA A 134 22.67 -29.25 49.18
N SER A 135 22.08 -28.19 49.75
CA SER A 135 21.74 -28.14 51.18
C SER A 135 20.71 -29.21 51.57
N ILE A 136 19.70 -29.46 50.73
CA ILE A 136 18.71 -30.53 50.95
C ILE A 136 19.40 -31.89 50.97
N LYS A 137 20.29 -32.16 50.00
CA LYS A 137 21.04 -33.42 49.92
C LYS A 137 21.94 -33.68 51.12
N GLU A 138 22.68 -32.67 51.57
CA GLU A 138 23.55 -32.74 52.75
C GLU A 138 22.73 -33.05 54.01
N GLN A 139 21.64 -32.33 54.23
CA GLN A 139 20.77 -32.52 55.39
C GLN A 139 20.04 -33.86 55.34
N TRP A 140 19.57 -34.29 54.17
CA TRP A 140 18.97 -35.60 53.98
C TRP A 140 19.93 -36.73 54.36
N THR A 141 21.18 -36.66 53.91
CA THR A 141 22.22 -37.65 54.23
C THR A 141 22.41 -37.79 55.74
N THR A 142 22.40 -36.66 56.45
CA THR A 142 22.51 -36.62 57.92
C THR A 142 21.28 -37.24 58.58
N VAL A 143 20.08 -36.81 58.20
CA VAL A 143 18.81 -37.31 58.76
C VAL A 143 18.66 -38.83 58.53
N LYS A 144 18.97 -39.30 57.32
CA LYS A 144 18.94 -40.72 56.97
C LYS A 144 19.85 -41.53 57.88
N SER A 145 21.12 -41.11 58.01
CA SER A 145 22.10 -41.77 58.89
C SER A 145 21.67 -41.77 60.35
N ASP A 146 21.16 -40.65 60.85
CA ASP A 146 20.80 -40.51 62.25
C ASP A 146 19.58 -41.35 62.63
N VAL A 147 18.60 -41.48 61.73
CA VAL A 147 17.46 -42.40 61.93
C VAL A 147 17.93 -43.85 61.88
N GLU A 148 18.72 -44.25 60.89
CA GLU A 148 19.23 -45.62 60.75
C GLU A 148 20.03 -46.07 61.98
N ASN A 149 20.84 -45.17 62.51
CA ASN A 149 21.68 -45.41 63.69
C ASN A 149 20.97 -45.08 65.01
N ARG A 150 19.68 -44.73 65.00
CA ARG A 150 18.88 -44.38 66.19
C ARG A 150 19.51 -43.29 67.06
N ARG A 151 20.17 -42.31 66.44
CA ARG A 151 20.80 -41.15 67.12
C ARG A 151 19.80 -40.08 67.51
N LEU A 152 18.58 -40.14 66.96
CA LEU A 152 17.48 -39.21 67.25
C LEU A 152 16.33 -39.95 67.93
N ASP A 153 15.68 -39.26 68.87
CA ASP A 153 14.36 -39.67 69.37
C ASP A 153 13.24 -39.22 68.41
N SER A 154 12.01 -39.71 68.65
CA SER A 154 10.85 -39.39 67.81
C SER A 154 10.64 -37.88 67.61
N ARG A 155 10.76 -37.05 68.67
CA ARG A 155 10.54 -35.60 68.58
C ARG A 155 11.61 -34.93 67.72
N ARG A 156 12.88 -35.25 67.93
CA ARG A 156 14.00 -34.71 67.15
C ARG A 156 13.96 -35.17 65.68
N THR A 157 13.51 -36.40 65.43
CA THR A 157 13.29 -36.89 64.07
C THR A 157 12.20 -36.10 63.35
N LEU A 158 11.09 -35.77 64.03
CA LEU A 158 10.05 -34.92 63.47
C LEU A 158 10.57 -33.52 63.10
N ASP A 159 11.34 -32.90 63.99
CA ASP A 159 11.91 -31.56 63.76
C ASP A 159 12.91 -31.56 62.60
N ALA A 160 13.79 -32.56 62.53
CA ALA A 160 14.78 -32.67 61.46
C ALA A 160 14.14 -32.88 60.08
N HIS A 161 13.11 -33.73 59.98
CA HIS A 161 12.34 -33.88 58.74
C HIS A 161 11.54 -32.62 58.41
N GLY A 162 10.95 -31.96 59.40
CA GLY A 162 10.21 -30.71 59.20
C GLY A 162 11.08 -29.63 58.57
N ALA A 163 12.30 -29.44 59.09
CA ALA A 163 13.26 -28.49 58.52
C ALA A 163 13.63 -28.83 57.05
N LEU A 164 13.79 -30.12 56.74
CA LEU A 164 14.11 -30.58 55.40
C LEU A 164 12.94 -30.40 54.42
N ILE A 165 11.70 -30.66 54.86
CA ILE A 165 10.48 -30.41 54.09
C ILE A 165 10.30 -28.92 53.83
N THR A 166 10.54 -28.05 54.81
CA THR A 166 10.52 -26.59 54.62
C THR A 166 11.53 -26.15 53.56
N LYS A 167 12.73 -26.73 53.53
CA LYS A 167 13.72 -26.46 52.47
C LYS A 167 13.24 -26.92 51.10
N ALA A 168 12.62 -28.10 51.01
CA ALA A 168 12.05 -28.60 49.76
C ALA A 168 10.90 -27.71 49.25
N PHE A 169 10.08 -27.14 50.13
CA PHE A 169 9.12 -26.09 49.73
C PHE A 169 9.81 -24.84 49.18
N GLY A 170 10.87 -24.37 49.84
CA GLY A 170 11.65 -23.26 49.31
C GLY A 170 12.36 -23.58 47.98
N LEU A 171 12.54 -24.87 47.63
CA LEU A 171 13.02 -25.26 46.31
C LEU A 171 11.94 -25.12 45.26
N ILE A 172 10.67 -25.36 45.61
CA ILE A 172 9.54 -25.02 44.73
C ILE A 172 9.53 -23.51 44.49
N ASP A 173 9.69 -22.68 45.53
CA ASP A 173 9.74 -21.21 45.39
C ASP A 173 10.90 -20.74 44.48
N ASP A 174 12.09 -21.32 44.63
CA ASP A 174 13.22 -20.99 43.75
C ASP A 174 12.97 -21.44 42.30
N LEU A 175 12.33 -22.60 42.10
CA LEU A 175 11.97 -23.11 40.77
C LEU A 175 10.88 -22.27 40.11
N THR A 176 9.84 -21.86 40.85
CA THR A 176 8.78 -21.00 40.30
C THR A 176 9.32 -19.63 39.91
N ALA A 177 10.29 -19.10 40.66
CA ALA A 177 11.01 -17.89 40.27
C ALA A 177 11.88 -18.09 39.03
N HIS A 178 12.66 -19.19 38.96
CA HIS A 178 13.54 -19.50 37.82
C HIS A 178 12.76 -19.63 36.50
N TYR A 179 11.63 -20.35 36.54
CA TYR A 179 10.79 -20.62 35.37
C TYR A 179 9.67 -19.59 35.16
N LEU A 180 9.75 -18.43 35.84
CA LEU A 180 8.83 -17.28 35.68
C LEU A 180 7.36 -17.52 36.05
N LEU A 181 7.07 -18.62 36.76
CA LEU A 181 5.71 -19.00 37.17
C LEU A 181 5.11 -18.04 38.21
N ASP A 182 5.95 -17.36 39.00
CA ASP A 182 5.52 -16.39 40.02
C ASP A 182 5.16 -15.00 39.46
N LEU A 183 5.56 -14.70 38.22
CA LEU A 183 5.44 -13.38 37.60
C LEU A 183 4.47 -13.37 36.41
N ASP A 184 3.55 -14.34 36.37
CA ASP A 184 2.63 -14.45 35.24
C ASP A 184 1.76 -13.19 35.09
N PRO A 185 1.82 -12.50 33.93
CA PRO A 185 1.04 -11.28 33.71
C PRO A 185 -0.47 -11.55 33.63
N GLU A 186 -0.89 -12.80 33.38
CA GLU A 186 -2.30 -13.18 33.37
C GLU A 186 -2.76 -13.61 34.77
N ALA A 187 -3.70 -12.84 35.33
CA ALA A 187 -4.23 -13.10 36.68
C ALA A 187 -4.74 -14.54 36.87
N GLY A 188 -5.38 -15.12 35.86
CA GLY A 188 -5.91 -16.49 35.92
C GLY A 188 -4.81 -17.53 36.16
N ALA A 189 -3.72 -17.44 35.39
CA ALA A 189 -2.56 -18.31 35.47
C ALA A 189 -1.81 -18.12 36.79
N TYR A 190 -1.53 -16.87 37.15
CA TYR A 190 -0.88 -16.51 38.40
C TYR A 190 -1.58 -17.12 39.63
N TYR A 191 -2.90 -16.95 39.74
CA TYR A 191 -3.65 -17.52 40.87
C TYR A 191 -3.75 -19.05 40.80
N ALA A 192 -3.78 -19.63 39.60
CA ALA A 192 -3.75 -21.07 39.42
C ALA A 192 -2.41 -21.64 39.92
N PHE A 193 -1.27 -21.05 39.55
CA PHE A 193 0.05 -21.46 40.04
C PHE A 193 0.13 -21.38 41.55
N ARG A 194 -0.27 -20.25 42.14
CA ARG A 194 -0.22 -20.07 43.59
C ARG A 194 -1.06 -21.10 44.35
N ALA A 195 -2.28 -21.36 43.88
CA ALA A 195 -3.15 -22.36 44.50
C ALA A 195 -2.58 -23.78 44.36
N SER A 196 -2.02 -24.10 43.19
CA SER A 196 -1.62 -25.45 42.82
C SER A 196 -0.26 -25.85 43.38
N LEU A 197 0.73 -24.96 43.27
CA LEU A 197 2.14 -25.21 43.58
C LEU A 197 2.54 -24.70 44.97
N GLY A 198 1.80 -23.73 45.51
CA GLY A 198 2.01 -23.20 46.85
C GLY A 198 1.00 -23.75 47.86
N ASP A 199 -0.27 -23.33 47.74
CA ASP A 199 -1.26 -23.51 48.80
C ASP A 199 -1.66 -24.99 49.01
N LEU A 200 -1.94 -25.73 47.94
CA LEU A 200 -2.37 -27.13 48.04
C LEU A 200 -1.30 -28.06 48.65
N PRO A 201 -0.02 -27.99 48.23
CA PRO A 201 1.07 -28.69 48.90
C PRO A 201 1.24 -28.31 50.38
N GLN A 202 1.03 -27.04 50.73
CA GLN A 202 1.06 -26.56 52.12
C GLN A 202 -0.09 -27.15 52.97
N ILE A 203 -1.31 -27.27 52.40
CA ILE A 203 -2.42 -27.98 53.06
C ILE A 203 -2.04 -29.44 53.32
N LYS A 204 -1.49 -30.12 52.29
CA LYS A 204 -1.05 -31.52 52.39
C LYS A 204 -0.02 -31.70 53.51
N GLU A 205 0.99 -30.83 53.57
CA GLU A 205 1.99 -30.90 54.64
C GLU A 205 1.41 -30.58 56.01
N ALA A 206 0.64 -29.50 56.16
CA ALA A 206 0.12 -29.09 57.46
C ALA A 206 -0.77 -30.18 58.08
N ILE A 207 -1.60 -30.86 57.27
CA ILE A 207 -2.40 -32.00 57.72
C ILE A 207 -1.50 -33.17 58.14
N ARG A 208 -0.46 -33.50 57.38
CA ARG A 208 0.47 -34.60 57.70
C ARG A 208 1.34 -34.29 58.94
N ALA A 209 1.79 -33.04 59.07
CA ALA A 209 2.55 -32.51 60.20
C ALA A 209 1.72 -32.45 61.48
N LEU A 210 0.39 -32.42 61.36
CA LEU A 210 -0.51 -32.58 62.51
C LEU A 210 -0.75 -34.07 62.79
N ARG A 211 -1.15 -34.84 61.77
CA ARG A 211 -1.64 -36.22 61.94
C ARG A 211 -0.64 -37.16 62.60
N SER A 212 0.59 -37.25 62.09
CA SER A 212 1.58 -38.23 62.57
C SER A 212 2.07 -37.88 63.99
N PRO A 213 2.50 -36.65 64.28
CA PRO A 213 2.91 -36.28 65.64
C PRO A 213 1.81 -36.44 66.68
N VAL A 214 0.57 -36.05 66.36
CA VAL A 214 -0.55 -36.20 67.29
C VAL A 214 -0.86 -37.68 67.56
N THR A 215 -0.86 -38.51 66.52
CA THR A 215 -1.03 -39.97 66.66
C THR A 215 -0.02 -40.53 67.67
N ASP A 216 1.26 -40.17 67.52
CA ASP A 216 2.32 -40.66 68.40
C ASP A 216 2.09 -40.23 69.86
N ARG A 217 1.65 -38.99 70.10
CA ARG A 217 1.35 -38.51 71.47
C ARG A 217 0.08 -39.17 72.04
N LEU A 218 -0.96 -39.41 71.24
CA LEU A 218 -2.18 -40.11 71.67
C LEU A 218 -1.89 -41.58 72.04
N GLU A 219 -1.05 -42.26 71.25
CA GLU A 219 -0.60 -43.61 71.59
C GLU A 219 0.24 -43.62 72.89
N GLU A 220 1.08 -42.61 73.13
CA GLU A 220 1.83 -42.46 74.38
C GLU A 220 0.92 -42.23 75.58
N ILE A 221 -0.09 -41.35 75.45
CA ILE A 221 -1.12 -41.14 76.47
C ILE A 221 -1.86 -42.44 76.76
N ALA A 222 -2.23 -43.21 75.74
CA ALA A 222 -2.91 -44.49 75.91
C ALA A 222 -2.04 -45.50 76.67
N LYS A 223 -0.73 -45.56 76.38
CA LYS A 223 0.23 -46.38 77.12
C LYS A 223 0.35 -45.95 78.58
N VAL A 224 0.43 -44.65 78.86
CA VAL A 224 0.47 -44.11 80.23
C VAL A 224 -0.79 -44.48 81.01
N ARG A 225 -1.98 -44.34 80.40
CA ARG A 225 -3.26 -44.74 81.02
C ARG A 225 -3.29 -46.24 81.33
N LYS A 226 -2.83 -47.09 80.40
CA LYS A 226 -2.73 -48.53 80.62
C LYS A 226 -1.77 -48.89 81.74
N LEU A 227 -0.62 -48.21 81.83
CA LEU A 227 0.34 -48.39 82.93
C LEU A 227 -0.28 -48.01 84.28
N ALA A 228 -1.18 -47.02 84.30
CA ALA A 228 -1.88 -46.58 85.50
C ALA A 228 -2.92 -47.59 86.04
N GLU A 229 -3.34 -48.56 85.22
CA GLU A 229 -4.18 -49.68 85.69
C GLU A 229 -3.42 -50.57 86.68
N GLN A 230 -2.09 -50.67 86.54
CA GLN A 230 -1.18 -51.39 87.45
C GLN A 230 0.10 -50.56 87.67
N PRO A 231 0.02 -49.49 88.47
CA PRO A 231 1.07 -48.48 88.53
C PRO A 231 2.32 -49.00 89.28
N PRO A 232 3.53 -48.77 88.76
CA PRO A 232 4.75 -49.04 89.51
C PRO A 232 4.86 -48.13 90.74
N ALA A 233 5.66 -48.54 91.72
CA ALA A 233 5.88 -47.75 92.95
C ALA A 233 6.40 -46.33 92.61
N GLY A 234 5.77 -45.31 93.18
CA GLY A 234 6.13 -43.90 92.94
C GLY A 234 5.60 -43.30 91.63
N PHE A 235 4.76 -44.02 90.88
CA PHE A 235 4.15 -43.51 89.65
C PHE A 235 3.20 -42.33 89.92
N ASN A 236 3.40 -41.23 89.19
CA ASN A 236 2.51 -40.08 89.19
C ASN A 236 1.85 -39.97 87.80
N LEU A 237 0.54 -40.27 87.75
CA LEU A 237 -0.23 -40.25 86.51
C LEU A 237 -0.23 -38.87 85.85
N ASP A 238 -0.45 -37.80 86.62
CA ASP A 238 -0.53 -36.45 86.08
C ASP A 238 0.80 -35.99 85.49
N ALA A 239 1.92 -36.31 86.16
CA ALA A 239 3.26 -36.03 85.65
C ALA A 239 3.55 -36.82 84.38
N ALA A 240 3.20 -38.12 84.33
CA ALA A 240 3.41 -38.96 83.17
C ALA A 240 2.54 -38.53 81.97
N LEU A 241 1.29 -38.12 82.19
CA LEU A 241 0.41 -37.61 81.13
C LEU A 241 0.91 -36.26 80.58
N ARG A 242 1.43 -35.38 81.44
CA ARG A 242 2.04 -34.10 81.01
C ARG A 242 3.35 -34.32 80.25
N ASP A 243 4.13 -35.35 80.57
CA ASP A 243 5.33 -35.70 79.80
C ASP A 243 5.00 -36.31 78.43
N ALA A 244 3.92 -37.12 78.37
CA ALA A 244 3.41 -37.66 77.12
C ALA A 244 2.91 -36.58 76.16
N MET A 245 2.38 -35.46 76.68
CA MET A 245 1.89 -34.33 75.90
C MET A 245 2.45 -33.00 76.44
N ARG A 246 3.66 -32.65 76.00
CA ARG A 246 4.37 -31.47 76.51
C ARG A 246 3.82 -30.17 75.91
N ALA A 247 4.17 -29.05 76.54
CA ALA A 247 3.80 -27.73 76.04
C ALA A 247 4.37 -27.47 74.63
N GLU A 248 5.57 -27.98 74.32
CA GLU A 248 6.18 -27.87 73.00
C GLU A 248 5.40 -28.66 71.93
N ASP A 249 4.82 -29.81 72.29
CA ASP A 249 3.97 -30.59 71.37
C ASP A 249 2.70 -29.79 71.02
N ARG A 250 2.07 -29.18 72.03
CA ARG A 250 0.89 -28.31 71.84
C ARG A 250 1.19 -27.09 70.97
N ALA A 251 2.35 -26.46 71.18
CA ALA A 251 2.79 -25.34 70.37
C ALA A 251 2.99 -25.75 68.90
N ARG A 252 3.58 -26.92 68.65
CA ARG A 252 3.72 -27.49 67.30
C ARG A 252 2.36 -27.79 66.66
N PHE A 253 1.42 -28.37 67.40
CA PHE A 253 0.08 -28.65 66.87
C PHE A 253 -0.67 -27.38 66.52
N LEU A 254 -0.57 -26.34 67.36
CA LEU A 254 -1.14 -25.03 67.07
C LEU A 254 -0.54 -24.43 65.79
N ALA A 255 0.78 -24.52 65.60
CA ALA A 255 1.44 -24.03 64.39
C ALA A 255 0.94 -24.75 63.13
N SER A 256 0.84 -26.09 63.16
CA SER A 256 0.30 -26.88 62.05
C SER A 256 -1.17 -26.57 61.77
N ILE A 257 -2.00 -26.39 62.80
CA ILE A 257 -3.40 -25.98 62.66
C ILE A 257 -3.50 -24.64 61.95
N GLN A 258 -2.77 -23.62 62.42
CA GLN A 258 -2.78 -22.29 61.82
C GLN A 258 -2.22 -22.28 60.39
N GLN A 259 -1.25 -23.14 60.08
CA GLN A 259 -0.71 -23.29 58.74
C GLN A 259 -1.76 -23.91 57.80
N ALA A 260 -2.45 -24.97 58.22
CA ALA A 260 -3.52 -25.61 57.45
C ALA A 260 -4.68 -24.64 57.18
N GLU A 261 -5.14 -23.91 58.21
CA GLU A 261 -6.23 -22.92 58.09
C GLU A 261 -5.85 -21.80 57.10
N ARG A 262 -4.64 -21.25 57.20
CA ARG A 262 -4.15 -20.21 56.28
C ARG A 262 -4.03 -20.74 54.85
N ALA A 263 -3.40 -21.90 54.68
CA ALA A 263 -3.23 -22.50 53.36
C ALA A 263 -4.57 -22.86 52.71
N ALA A 264 -5.53 -23.40 53.46
CA ALA A 264 -6.88 -23.69 52.97
C ALA A 264 -7.62 -22.42 52.54
N LYS A 265 -7.54 -21.35 53.34
CA LYS A 265 -8.13 -20.05 52.98
C LYS A 265 -7.51 -19.50 51.70
N SER A 266 -6.17 -19.45 51.63
CA SER A 266 -5.44 -18.96 50.45
C SER A 266 -5.75 -19.80 49.21
N TYR A 267 -5.78 -21.12 49.33
CA TYR A 267 -6.16 -22.04 48.25
C TYR A 267 -7.55 -21.74 47.71
N GLY A 268 -8.56 -21.62 48.58
CA GLY A 268 -9.92 -21.30 48.16
C GLY A 268 -10.03 -19.94 47.47
N GLU A 269 -9.36 -18.91 48.00
CA GLU A 269 -9.34 -17.58 47.40
C GLU A 269 -8.65 -17.54 46.04
N ASN A 270 -7.46 -18.14 45.93
CA ASN A 270 -6.68 -18.16 44.70
C ASN A 270 -7.37 -19.02 43.64
N MET A 271 -7.89 -20.20 44.00
CA MET A 271 -8.61 -21.06 43.07
C MET A 271 -9.88 -20.37 42.53
N ARG A 272 -10.66 -19.70 43.39
CA ARG A 272 -11.83 -18.94 42.93
C ARG A 272 -11.46 -17.83 41.92
N LYS A 273 -10.32 -17.15 42.12
CA LYS A 273 -9.83 -16.14 41.16
C LYS A 273 -9.35 -16.78 39.86
N ALA A 274 -8.64 -17.90 39.93
CA ALA A 274 -8.22 -18.67 38.76
C ALA A 274 -9.41 -19.17 37.92
N LEU A 275 -10.44 -19.73 38.58
CA LEU A 275 -11.65 -20.22 37.92
C LEU A 275 -12.54 -19.12 37.34
N ALA A 276 -12.42 -17.88 37.81
CA ALA A 276 -13.08 -16.73 37.19
C ALA A 276 -12.49 -16.44 35.78
N ALA A 277 -11.21 -16.71 35.57
CA ALA A 277 -10.53 -16.58 34.27
C ALA A 277 -10.66 -17.84 33.38
N SER A 278 -11.05 -18.98 33.97
CA SER A 278 -11.21 -20.27 33.27
C SER A 278 -12.63 -20.86 33.44
N PRO A 279 -13.66 -20.30 32.77
CA PRO A 279 -15.06 -20.71 32.97
C PRO A 279 -15.34 -22.20 32.71
N ASP A 280 -14.63 -22.79 31.73
CA ASP A 280 -14.83 -24.18 31.30
C ASP A 280 -14.52 -25.22 32.38
N LEU A 281 -13.70 -24.83 33.36
CA LEU A 281 -13.27 -25.68 34.48
C LEU A 281 -13.96 -25.35 35.79
N LYS A 282 -14.76 -24.28 35.80
CA LYS A 282 -15.37 -23.76 37.02
C LYS A 282 -16.28 -24.77 37.69
N ALA A 283 -17.12 -25.48 36.94
CA ALA A 283 -18.07 -26.44 37.50
C ALA A 283 -17.36 -27.63 38.19
N GLU A 284 -16.33 -28.19 37.55
CA GLU A 284 -15.57 -29.32 38.08
C GLU A 284 -14.74 -28.93 39.32
N LEU A 285 -14.01 -27.81 39.24
CA LEU A 285 -13.03 -27.45 40.26
C LEU A 285 -13.62 -26.66 41.44
N SER A 286 -14.77 -25.98 41.29
CA SER A 286 -15.37 -25.24 42.41
C SER A 286 -15.83 -26.19 43.52
N ALA A 287 -16.53 -27.27 43.17
CA ALA A 287 -17.00 -28.25 44.14
C ALA A 287 -15.84 -28.93 44.88
N GLN A 288 -14.78 -29.31 44.16
CA GLN A 288 -13.58 -29.88 44.76
C GLN A 288 -12.87 -28.88 45.69
N THR A 289 -12.80 -27.61 45.30
CA THR A 289 -12.19 -26.54 46.10
C THR A 289 -12.95 -26.31 47.40
N GLU A 290 -14.28 -26.20 47.32
CA GLU A 290 -15.15 -26.07 48.49
C GLU A 290 -15.03 -27.29 49.41
N GLN A 291 -14.97 -28.49 48.84
CA GLN A 291 -14.80 -29.71 49.62
C GLN A 291 -13.46 -29.74 50.37
N ILE A 292 -12.34 -29.39 49.72
CA ILE A 292 -11.01 -29.36 50.36
C ILE A 292 -10.96 -28.32 51.47
N THR A 293 -11.46 -27.11 51.21
CA THR A 293 -11.44 -26.01 52.18
C THR A 293 -12.32 -26.31 53.40
N SER A 294 -13.56 -26.78 53.16
CA SER A 294 -14.49 -27.15 54.23
C SER A 294 -13.99 -28.33 55.07
N LEU A 295 -13.49 -29.41 54.44
CA LEU A 295 -12.96 -30.56 55.19
C LEU A 295 -11.70 -30.20 55.97
N THR A 296 -10.84 -29.34 55.43
CA THR A 296 -9.64 -28.87 56.15
C THR A 296 -10.06 -28.04 57.36
N GLU A 297 -11.01 -27.12 57.20
CA GLU A 297 -11.53 -26.31 58.31
C GLU A 297 -12.16 -27.17 59.40
N GLN A 298 -13.01 -28.13 59.05
CA GLN A 298 -13.63 -29.06 60.01
C GLN A 298 -12.58 -29.88 60.77
N ALA A 299 -11.57 -30.40 60.07
CA ALA A 299 -10.47 -31.15 60.67
C ALA A 299 -9.66 -30.29 61.66
N MET A 300 -9.37 -29.02 61.29
CA MET A 300 -8.61 -28.11 62.15
C MET A 300 -9.42 -27.65 63.37
N GLN A 301 -10.73 -27.41 63.22
CA GLN A 301 -11.62 -27.10 64.34
C GLN A 301 -11.71 -28.27 65.33
N MET A 302 -11.80 -29.51 64.83
CA MET A 302 -11.75 -30.70 65.68
C MET A 302 -10.41 -30.78 66.41
N ALA A 303 -9.28 -30.63 65.71
CA ALA A 303 -7.96 -30.71 66.32
C ALA A 303 -7.77 -29.66 67.42
N ARG A 304 -8.25 -28.43 67.21
CA ARG A 304 -8.22 -27.37 68.24
C ARG A 304 -9.05 -27.77 69.47
N ARG A 305 -10.27 -28.29 69.26
CA ARG A 305 -11.15 -28.72 70.36
C ARG A 305 -10.54 -29.87 71.17
N GLU A 306 -9.99 -30.87 70.51
CA GLU A 306 -9.52 -32.09 71.16
C GLU A 306 -8.11 -31.97 71.74
N LEU A 307 -7.22 -31.21 71.08
CA LEU A 307 -5.81 -31.14 71.44
C LEU A 307 -5.43 -29.89 72.23
N LEU A 308 -6.07 -28.75 71.94
CA LEU A 308 -5.68 -27.47 72.53
C LEU A 308 -6.60 -27.05 73.69
N ASN A 309 -7.90 -27.30 73.57
CA ASN A 309 -8.89 -26.87 74.57
C ASN A 309 -9.04 -27.84 75.75
N LYS A 310 -8.47 -29.05 75.68
CA LYS A 310 -8.44 -30.04 76.77
C LYS A 310 -7.04 -30.09 77.38
N ASP A 311 -6.96 -30.27 78.71
CA ASP A 311 -5.67 -30.39 79.42
C ASP A 311 -4.92 -31.68 79.06
N ILE A 312 -5.62 -32.80 78.90
CA ILE A 312 -5.09 -34.06 78.35
C ILE A 312 -6.11 -34.62 77.36
N PRO A 313 -5.75 -34.86 76.08
CA PRO A 313 -6.68 -35.39 75.10
C PRO A 313 -7.22 -36.78 75.47
N THR A 314 -8.51 -36.99 75.23
CA THR A 314 -9.20 -38.27 75.48
C THR A 314 -9.65 -38.97 74.21
N ILE A 315 -9.51 -38.31 73.05
CA ILE A 315 -9.87 -38.87 71.76
C ILE A 315 -9.03 -40.12 71.47
N ASP A 316 -9.69 -41.15 70.94
CA ASP A 316 -9.03 -42.37 70.47
C ASP A 316 -8.20 -42.07 69.21
N THR A 317 -7.05 -42.73 69.08
CA THR A 317 -6.12 -42.57 67.96
C THR A 317 -6.78 -42.86 66.61
N ALA A 318 -7.59 -43.93 66.50
CA ALA A 318 -8.22 -44.29 65.23
C ALA A 318 -9.29 -43.25 64.82
N THR A 319 -10.04 -42.76 65.80
CA THR A 319 -11.04 -41.69 65.64
C THR A 319 -10.38 -40.39 65.21
N PHE A 320 -9.31 -39.97 65.89
CA PHE A 320 -8.55 -38.77 65.51
C PHE A 320 -7.99 -38.89 64.08
N GLN A 321 -7.42 -40.02 63.72
CA GLN A 321 -6.91 -40.24 62.37
C GLN A 321 -8.01 -40.18 61.31
N LYS A 322 -9.20 -40.73 61.60
CA LYS A 322 -10.36 -40.67 60.69
C LYS A 322 -10.85 -39.24 60.50
N ASP A 323 -10.97 -38.49 61.58
CA ASP A 323 -11.61 -37.17 61.59
C ASP A 323 -10.63 -36.04 61.18
N VAL A 324 -9.32 -36.19 61.43
CA VAL A 324 -8.25 -35.36 60.83
C VAL A 324 -7.74 -36.04 59.55
N SER A 325 -8.67 -36.33 58.65
CA SER A 325 -8.38 -36.76 57.29
C SER A 325 -9.18 -35.93 56.30
N VAL A 326 -8.50 -35.02 55.61
CA VAL A 326 -8.88 -34.77 54.22
C VAL A 326 -8.42 -36.02 53.46
N SER A 327 -9.33 -36.68 52.73
CA SER A 327 -8.99 -37.97 52.13
C SER A 327 -7.75 -37.81 51.24
N ARG A 328 -6.76 -38.71 51.42
CA ARG A 328 -5.54 -38.70 50.60
C ARG A 328 -5.88 -38.70 49.11
N GLU A 329 -6.92 -39.46 48.76
CA GLU A 329 -7.46 -39.52 47.41
C GLU A 329 -7.95 -38.14 46.93
N LEU A 330 -8.72 -37.39 47.72
CA LEU A 330 -9.17 -36.05 47.36
C LEU A 330 -7.99 -35.11 47.08
N LEU A 331 -6.95 -35.11 47.93
CA LEU A 331 -5.77 -34.25 47.73
C LEU A 331 -4.91 -34.67 46.52
N ILE A 332 -4.87 -35.96 46.20
CA ILE A 332 -4.21 -36.48 44.99
C ILE A 332 -5.00 -36.05 43.74
N THR A 333 -6.31 -36.27 43.74
CA THR A 333 -7.20 -35.86 42.64
C THR A 333 -7.14 -34.35 42.45
N ALA A 334 -7.10 -33.57 43.54
CA ALA A 334 -6.91 -32.13 43.47
C ALA A 334 -5.60 -31.76 42.78
N SER A 335 -4.48 -32.38 43.17
CA SER A 335 -3.16 -32.12 42.55
C SER A 335 -3.18 -32.42 41.04
N ALA A 336 -3.87 -33.49 40.62
CA ALA A 336 -4.01 -33.83 39.20
C ALA A 336 -4.92 -32.84 38.45
N SER A 337 -6.05 -32.48 39.05
CA SER A 337 -7.01 -31.51 38.53
C SER A 337 -6.39 -30.12 38.38
N THR A 338 -5.60 -29.68 39.36
CA THR A 338 -4.87 -28.40 39.31
C THR A 338 -3.76 -28.41 38.28
N ASN A 339 -2.98 -29.48 38.15
CA ASN A 339 -1.98 -29.61 37.08
C ASN A 339 -2.62 -29.55 35.68
N LYS A 340 -3.82 -30.14 35.52
CA LYS A 340 -4.59 -30.03 34.27
C LYS A 340 -5.10 -28.60 34.02
N LEU A 341 -5.43 -27.84 35.07
CA LEU A 341 -5.75 -26.42 34.96
C LEU A 341 -4.53 -25.62 34.49
N LEU A 342 -3.36 -25.81 35.12
CA LEU A 342 -2.11 -25.13 34.75
C LEU A 342 -1.77 -25.34 33.27
N ALA A 343 -1.73 -26.60 32.84
CA ALA A 343 -1.44 -26.94 31.44
C ALA A 343 -2.44 -26.30 30.46
N ARG A 344 -3.73 -26.21 30.83
CA ARG A 344 -4.74 -25.57 29.97
C ARG A 344 -4.58 -24.07 29.89
N VAL A 345 -4.28 -23.41 31.01
CA VAL A 345 -4.10 -21.95 31.02
C VAL A 345 -2.87 -21.55 30.20
N LEU A 346 -1.75 -22.27 30.36
CA LEU A 346 -0.55 -22.09 29.56
C LEU A 346 -0.80 -22.34 28.07
N ALA A 347 -1.42 -23.47 27.72
CA ALA A 347 -1.73 -23.81 26.33
C ALA A 347 -2.63 -22.76 25.67
N LYS A 348 -3.65 -22.27 26.38
CA LYS A 348 -4.55 -21.23 25.88
C LYS A 348 -3.80 -19.94 25.55
N ARG A 349 -2.90 -19.47 26.43
CA ARG A 349 -2.06 -18.29 26.20
C ARG A 349 -1.19 -18.45 24.96
N ALA A 350 -0.50 -19.59 24.84
CA ALA A 350 0.33 -19.87 23.67
C ALA A 350 -0.49 -19.93 22.38
N ASP A 351 -1.66 -20.56 22.40
CA ASP A 351 -2.50 -20.72 21.22
C ASP A 351 -3.17 -19.41 20.80
N GLU A 352 -3.56 -18.55 21.75
CA GLU A 352 -4.02 -17.19 21.46
C GLU A 352 -2.92 -16.36 20.79
N ALA A 353 -1.70 -16.38 21.31
CA ALA A 353 -0.55 -15.68 20.71
C ALA A 353 -0.24 -16.20 19.29
N LYS A 354 -0.25 -17.53 19.08
CA LYS A 354 -0.08 -18.14 17.75
C LYS A 354 -1.20 -17.74 16.79
N ARG A 355 -2.45 -17.75 17.26
CA ARG A 355 -3.62 -17.38 16.44
C ARG A 355 -3.56 -15.92 16.02
N VAL A 356 -3.18 -15.01 16.92
CA VAL A 356 -2.97 -13.60 16.59
C VAL A 356 -1.86 -13.45 15.54
N ASN A 357 -0.74 -14.17 15.69
CA ASN A 357 0.31 -14.19 14.66
C ASN A 357 -0.21 -14.66 13.30
N LEU A 358 -0.98 -15.76 13.25
CA LEU A 358 -1.57 -16.26 12.01
C LEU A 358 -2.54 -15.26 11.38
N LEU A 359 -3.39 -14.60 12.18
CA LEU A 359 -4.35 -13.61 11.69
C LEU A 359 -3.65 -12.36 11.15
N ILE A 360 -2.62 -11.87 11.83
CA ILE A 360 -1.89 -10.67 11.39
C ILE A 360 -1.06 -10.99 10.15
N LEU A 361 -0.31 -12.09 10.14
CA LEU A 361 0.50 -12.48 8.97
C LEU A 361 -0.39 -12.81 7.76
N GLY A 362 -1.49 -13.55 7.98
CA GLY A 362 -2.46 -13.87 6.93
C GLY A 362 -3.20 -12.63 6.41
N GLY A 363 -3.59 -11.72 7.31
CA GLY A 363 -4.22 -10.45 6.98
C GLY A 363 -3.29 -9.53 6.18
N GLU A 364 -2.03 -9.40 6.58
CA GLU A 364 -1.04 -8.63 5.85
C GLU A 364 -0.78 -9.26 4.47
N ALA A 365 -0.60 -10.58 4.38
CA ALA A 365 -0.43 -11.27 3.10
C ALA A 365 -1.62 -11.01 2.16
N LEU A 366 -2.84 -11.01 2.68
CA LEU A 366 -4.04 -10.66 1.91
C LEU A 366 -4.04 -9.20 1.45
N LEU A 367 -3.66 -8.25 2.31
CA LEU A 367 -3.54 -6.83 1.94
C LEU A 367 -2.48 -6.61 0.87
N VAL A 368 -1.32 -7.26 0.98
CA VAL A 368 -0.27 -7.21 -0.04
C VAL A 368 -0.77 -7.79 -1.37
N LEU A 369 -1.51 -8.90 -1.34
CA LEU A 369 -2.12 -9.49 -2.53
C LEU A 369 -3.11 -8.54 -3.20
N ILE A 370 -4.02 -7.93 -2.42
CA ILE A 370 -5.00 -6.95 -2.90
C ILE A 370 -4.27 -5.73 -3.48
N GLY A 371 -3.34 -5.14 -2.73
CA GLY A 371 -2.58 -3.97 -3.15
C GLY A 371 -1.78 -4.21 -4.43
N THR A 372 -1.13 -5.37 -4.55
CA THR A 372 -0.40 -5.78 -5.75
C THR A 372 -1.34 -5.99 -6.94
N THR A 373 -2.51 -6.58 -6.72
CA THR A 373 -3.52 -6.79 -7.76
C THR A 373 -4.05 -5.46 -8.29
N PHE A 374 -4.42 -4.53 -7.40
CA PHE A 374 -4.87 -3.19 -7.79
C PHE A 374 -3.77 -2.41 -8.51
N ALA A 375 -2.53 -2.43 -7.98
CA ALA A 375 -1.39 -1.77 -8.63
C ALA A 375 -1.15 -2.32 -10.04
N TYR A 376 -1.23 -3.65 -10.21
CA TYR A 376 -1.11 -4.29 -11.52
C TYR A 376 -2.23 -3.86 -12.48
N LEU A 377 -3.49 -3.84 -12.04
CA LEU A 377 -4.64 -3.41 -12.84
C LEU A 377 -4.52 -1.94 -13.28
N ILE A 378 -4.13 -1.04 -12.36
CA ILE A 378 -3.93 0.39 -12.66
C ILE A 378 -2.79 0.57 -13.66
N VAL A 379 -1.63 -0.05 -13.40
CA VAL A 379 -0.47 0.04 -14.31
C VAL A 379 -0.82 -0.49 -15.70
N ARG A 380 -1.51 -1.62 -15.78
CA ARG A 380 -1.94 -2.22 -17.06
C ARG A 380 -2.90 -1.30 -17.81
N ASN A 381 -3.89 -0.72 -17.14
CA ASN A 381 -4.86 0.17 -17.77
C ASN A 381 -4.20 1.46 -18.27
N VAL A 382 -3.50 2.18 -17.38
CA VAL A 382 -2.86 3.46 -17.71
C VAL A 382 -1.79 3.29 -18.79
N THR A 383 -0.88 2.31 -18.63
CA THR A 383 0.21 2.11 -19.58
C THR A 383 -0.31 1.59 -20.93
N GLY A 384 -1.38 0.78 -20.93
CA GLY A 384 -2.02 0.30 -22.14
C GLY A 384 -2.64 1.45 -22.95
N THR A 385 -3.46 2.29 -22.31
CA THR A 385 -4.12 3.42 -22.96
C THR A 385 -3.10 4.44 -23.50
N VAL A 386 -2.07 4.78 -22.73
CA VAL A 386 -1.00 5.68 -23.19
C VAL A 386 -0.24 5.09 -24.38
N ARG A 387 0.07 3.79 -24.35
CA ARG A 387 0.77 3.12 -25.46
C ARG A 387 -0.07 3.07 -26.72
N ASN A 388 -1.37 2.83 -26.60
CA ASN A 388 -2.30 2.86 -27.73
C ASN A 388 -2.38 4.26 -28.34
N LEU A 389 -2.47 5.30 -27.51
CA LEU A 389 -2.47 6.69 -27.97
C LEU A 389 -1.16 7.06 -28.69
N GLN A 390 -0.01 6.67 -28.12
CA GLN A 390 1.29 6.88 -28.74
C GLN A 390 1.40 6.20 -30.11
N ASN A 391 0.91 4.96 -30.22
CA ASN A 391 0.88 4.24 -31.49
C ASN A 391 -0.04 4.90 -32.52
N ALA A 392 -1.21 5.41 -32.10
CA ALA A 392 -2.14 6.11 -32.99
C ALA A 392 -1.53 7.40 -33.55
N VAL A 393 -0.92 8.22 -32.68
CA VAL A 393 -0.19 9.44 -33.08
C VAL A 393 0.94 9.11 -34.06
N GLU A 394 1.72 8.06 -33.78
CA GLU A 394 2.83 7.65 -34.64
C GLU A 394 2.37 7.16 -36.02
N LYS A 395 1.25 6.44 -36.09
CA LYS A 395 0.65 6.03 -37.36
C LYS A 395 0.14 7.22 -38.18
N VAL A 396 -0.53 8.17 -37.54
CA VAL A 396 -0.95 9.42 -38.21
C VAL A 396 0.27 10.21 -38.70
N ARG A 397 1.36 10.24 -37.92
CA ARG A 397 2.64 10.84 -38.36
C ARG A 397 3.23 10.14 -39.59
N GLN A 398 3.00 8.84 -39.75
CA GLN A 398 3.44 8.04 -40.89
C GLN A 398 2.47 8.10 -42.09
N GLY A 399 1.37 8.85 -42.00
CA GLY A 399 0.38 9.04 -43.07
C GLY A 399 -0.79 8.04 -43.06
N ASP A 400 -0.91 7.20 -42.04
CA ASP A 400 -2.07 6.33 -41.83
C ASP A 400 -3.15 7.09 -41.06
N PHE A 401 -4.04 7.76 -41.79
CA PHE A 401 -5.10 8.62 -41.24
C PHE A 401 -6.30 7.84 -40.69
N ASP A 402 -6.41 6.55 -40.99
CA ASP A 402 -7.46 5.66 -40.48
C ASP A 402 -7.11 5.10 -39.09
N ALA A 403 -5.93 5.42 -38.56
CA ALA A 403 -5.42 4.89 -37.30
C ALA A 403 -6.07 5.46 -36.02
N LEU A 404 -7.06 6.37 -36.15
CA LEU A 404 -7.77 6.97 -35.03
C LEU A 404 -8.71 5.95 -34.36
N GLN A 405 -8.17 5.17 -33.43
CA GLN A 405 -8.95 4.17 -32.68
C GLN A 405 -9.92 4.82 -31.69
N ALA A 406 -11.06 4.15 -31.46
CA ALA A 406 -12.00 4.51 -30.40
C ALA A 406 -11.37 4.27 -29.02
N ILE A 407 -11.26 5.33 -28.23
CA ILE A 407 -10.72 5.25 -26.87
C ILE A 407 -11.86 4.96 -25.91
N GLU A 408 -11.93 3.69 -25.48
CA GLU A 408 -12.98 3.18 -24.58
C GLU A 408 -12.80 3.62 -23.12
N SER A 409 -11.58 4.03 -22.73
CA SER A 409 -11.30 4.42 -21.34
C SER A 409 -12.10 5.66 -20.93
N LYS A 410 -12.69 5.64 -19.73
CA LYS A 410 -13.51 6.73 -19.17
C LYS A 410 -12.78 7.57 -18.11
N ASP A 411 -11.48 7.33 -17.94
CA ASP A 411 -10.62 8.08 -17.02
C ASP A 411 -9.98 9.31 -17.70
N GLU A 412 -9.18 10.07 -16.95
CA GLU A 412 -8.49 11.27 -17.42
C GLU A 412 -7.52 10.98 -18.58
N VAL A 413 -6.96 9.77 -18.62
CA VAL A 413 -6.11 9.32 -19.73
C VAL A 413 -6.95 9.10 -20.99
N GLY A 414 -8.16 8.57 -20.82
CA GLY A 414 -9.16 8.46 -21.88
C GLY A 414 -9.62 9.82 -22.42
N ASP A 415 -9.86 10.80 -21.54
CA ASP A 415 -10.19 12.17 -21.95
C ASP A 415 -9.08 12.80 -22.78
N LEU A 416 -7.83 12.71 -22.31
CA LEU A 416 -6.67 13.21 -23.05
C LEU A 416 -6.58 12.56 -24.43
N GLY A 417 -6.79 11.24 -24.49
CA GLY A 417 -6.81 10.52 -25.74
C GLY A 417 -7.89 11.01 -26.71
N ARG A 418 -9.11 11.25 -26.22
CA ARG A 418 -10.21 11.80 -27.05
C ARG A 418 -9.87 13.19 -27.57
N THR A 419 -9.32 14.06 -26.72
CA THR A 419 -8.87 15.39 -27.14
C THR A 419 -7.81 15.31 -28.23
N VAL A 420 -6.83 14.41 -28.09
CA VAL A 420 -5.81 14.18 -29.12
C VAL A 420 -6.44 13.68 -30.41
N ASN A 421 -7.39 12.73 -30.36
CA ASN A 421 -8.10 12.27 -31.55
C ASN A 421 -8.84 13.41 -32.27
N VAL A 422 -9.52 14.30 -31.52
CA VAL A 422 -10.18 15.48 -32.11
C VAL A 422 -9.18 16.38 -32.81
N LEU A 423 -8.04 16.70 -32.18
CA LEU A 423 -7.00 17.53 -32.78
C LEU A 423 -6.36 16.89 -34.02
N LEU A 424 -6.12 15.58 -33.99
CA LEU A 424 -5.62 14.84 -35.15
C LEU A 424 -6.63 14.84 -36.29
N GLN A 425 -7.91 14.62 -35.99
CA GLN A 425 -8.99 14.67 -36.98
C GLN A 425 -9.08 16.07 -37.64
N GLU A 426 -9.08 17.13 -36.83
CA GLU A 426 -9.07 18.52 -37.34
C GLU A 426 -7.85 18.79 -38.23
N ARG A 427 -6.67 18.28 -37.84
CA ARG A 427 -5.44 18.43 -38.63
C ARG A 427 -5.51 17.68 -39.96
N ILE A 428 -6.03 16.46 -39.97
CA ILE A 428 -6.21 15.65 -41.18
C ILE A 428 -7.18 16.37 -42.12
N THR A 429 -8.33 16.82 -41.61
CA THR A 429 -9.31 17.56 -42.41
C THR A 429 -8.72 18.86 -42.98
N ALA A 430 -7.94 19.60 -42.18
CA ALA A 430 -7.26 20.80 -42.66
C ALA A 430 -6.21 20.49 -43.74
N GLN A 431 -5.49 19.37 -43.62
CA GLN A 431 -4.50 18.94 -44.61
C GLN A 431 -5.15 18.51 -45.92
N VAL A 432 -6.19 17.67 -45.88
CA VAL A 432 -6.95 17.27 -47.08
C VAL A 432 -7.54 18.51 -47.76
N LYS A 433 -8.10 19.46 -47.00
CA LYS A 433 -8.59 20.72 -47.55
C LYS A 433 -7.48 21.50 -48.26
N ALA A 434 -6.32 21.65 -47.64
CA ALA A 434 -5.18 22.34 -48.26
C ALA A 434 -4.68 21.63 -49.52
N GLU A 435 -4.65 20.29 -49.54
CA GLU A 435 -4.29 19.50 -50.74
C GLU A 435 -5.30 19.75 -51.87
N THR A 436 -6.61 19.71 -51.58
CA THR A 436 -7.65 20.00 -52.58
C THR A 436 -7.62 21.44 -53.08
N GLU A 437 -7.39 22.43 -52.21
CA GLU A 437 -7.23 23.84 -52.62
C GLU A 437 -5.99 24.00 -53.51
N ASN A 438 -4.90 23.28 -53.22
CA ASN A 438 -3.68 23.31 -54.03
C ASN A 438 -3.90 22.67 -55.41
N GLU A 439 -4.59 21.53 -55.48
CA GLU A 439 -4.98 20.91 -56.76
C GLU A 439 -5.89 21.84 -57.60
N MET A 440 -6.87 22.49 -56.98
CA MET A 440 -7.73 23.47 -57.64
C MET A 440 -6.91 24.65 -58.18
N LEU A 441 -6.04 25.24 -57.36
CA LEU A 441 -5.15 26.32 -57.77
C LEU A 441 -4.25 25.92 -58.93
N ASN A 442 -3.66 24.72 -58.89
CA ASN A 442 -2.79 24.22 -59.96
C ASN A 442 -3.56 24.09 -61.28
N ASN A 443 -4.78 23.55 -61.25
CA ASN A 443 -5.64 23.45 -62.42
C ASN A 443 -6.03 24.86 -62.96
N SER A 444 -6.42 25.80 -62.10
CA SER A 444 -6.73 27.18 -62.49
C SER A 444 -5.52 27.87 -63.14
N VAL A 445 -4.31 27.66 -62.62
CA VAL A 445 -3.05 28.20 -63.19
C VAL A 445 -2.80 27.66 -64.59
N ILE A 446 -3.01 26.36 -64.83
CA ILE A 446 -2.84 25.75 -66.15
C ILE A 446 -3.79 26.40 -67.18
N SER A 447 -5.05 26.63 -66.82
CA SER A 447 -6.03 27.28 -67.70
C SER A 447 -5.67 28.72 -68.05
N ILE A 448 -5.12 29.49 -67.09
CA ILE A 448 -4.59 30.83 -67.38
C ILE A 448 -3.41 30.77 -68.36
N LEU A 449 -2.45 29.87 -68.14
CA LEU A 449 -1.29 29.73 -69.02
C LEU A 449 -1.71 29.41 -70.46
N GLN A 450 -2.76 28.60 -70.66
CA GLN A 450 -3.32 28.33 -71.98
C GLN A 450 -3.93 29.57 -72.63
N ALA A 451 -4.70 30.37 -71.89
CA ALA A 451 -5.31 31.60 -72.42
C ALA A 451 -4.25 32.66 -72.79
N VAL A 452 -3.20 32.81 -71.97
CA VAL A 452 -2.07 33.71 -72.28
C VAL A 452 -1.31 33.23 -73.51
N ASN A 453 -1.15 31.91 -73.69
CA ASN A 453 -0.53 31.35 -74.88
C ASN A 453 -1.32 31.70 -76.16
N GLN A 454 -2.65 31.56 -76.14
CA GLN A 454 -3.52 31.95 -77.26
C GLN A 454 -3.42 33.45 -77.57
N LEU A 455 -3.35 34.30 -76.54
CA LEU A 455 -3.15 35.73 -76.70
C LEU A 455 -1.82 36.07 -77.39
N SER A 456 -0.75 35.35 -77.03
CA SER A 456 0.56 35.47 -77.69
C SER A 456 0.53 35.05 -79.17
N GLN A 457 -0.42 34.21 -79.58
CA GLN A 457 -0.62 33.79 -80.97
C GLN A 457 -1.47 34.79 -81.79
N ARG A 458 -1.67 36.01 -81.27
CA ARG A 458 -2.47 37.10 -81.86
C ARG A 458 -3.96 36.81 -81.92
N ASP A 459 -4.45 35.85 -81.14
CA ASP A 459 -5.87 35.62 -80.97
C ASP A 459 -6.39 36.47 -79.79
N LEU A 460 -6.83 37.69 -80.10
CA LEU A 460 -7.46 38.59 -79.12
C LEU A 460 -8.92 38.23 -78.84
N THR A 461 -9.45 37.13 -79.39
CA THR A 461 -10.78 36.61 -79.09
C THR A 461 -10.76 35.55 -77.98
N ALA A 462 -9.57 35.00 -77.68
CA ALA A 462 -9.35 34.10 -76.55
C ALA A 462 -9.63 34.79 -75.21
N ARG A 463 -10.21 34.05 -74.25
CA ARG A 463 -10.54 34.55 -72.91
C ARG A 463 -10.09 33.54 -71.85
N ALA A 464 -9.47 34.05 -70.79
CA ALA A 464 -9.14 33.23 -69.62
C ALA A 464 -10.43 32.94 -68.83
N PRO A 465 -10.69 31.68 -68.42
CA PRO A 465 -11.86 31.33 -67.63
C PRO A 465 -11.80 32.03 -66.26
N VAL A 466 -12.91 32.65 -65.86
CA VAL A 466 -13.03 33.39 -64.60
C VAL A 466 -13.59 32.46 -63.53
N THR A 467 -12.75 32.10 -62.57
CA THR A 467 -13.06 31.26 -61.41
C THR A 467 -13.37 32.12 -60.18
N GLN A 468 -14.07 31.59 -59.17
CA GLN A 468 -14.37 32.31 -57.92
C GLN A 468 -13.19 32.32 -56.91
N ASP A 469 -12.00 31.87 -57.32
CA ASP A 469 -10.80 31.80 -56.49
C ASP A 469 -9.88 33.03 -56.71
N ILE A 470 -8.75 33.07 -55.99
CA ILE A 470 -7.76 34.17 -56.11
C ILE A 470 -7.27 34.32 -57.56
N ILE A 471 -7.24 33.22 -58.32
CA ILE A 471 -6.79 33.16 -59.71
C ILE A 471 -7.80 33.84 -60.66
N GLY A 472 -9.09 33.87 -60.32
CA GLY A 472 -10.12 34.58 -61.10
C GLY A 472 -9.84 36.07 -61.32
N THR A 473 -9.29 36.76 -60.32
CA THR A 473 -8.90 38.19 -60.47
C THR A 473 -7.78 38.40 -61.48
N VAL A 474 -6.89 37.41 -61.62
CA VAL A 474 -5.82 37.40 -62.62
C VAL A 474 -6.41 37.14 -64.01
N SER A 475 -7.35 36.20 -64.14
CA SER A 475 -8.09 35.97 -65.39
C SER A 475 -8.83 37.22 -65.87
N ASP A 476 -9.50 37.95 -64.97
CA ASP A 476 -10.19 39.21 -65.30
C ASP A 476 -9.22 40.27 -65.81
N SER A 477 -8.05 40.39 -65.17
CA SER A 477 -7.01 41.34 -65.58
C SER A 477 -6.46 41.04 -66.98
N ILE A 478 -6.28 39.74 -67.31
CA ILE A 478 -5.83 39.29 -68.64
C ILE A 478 -6.92 39.58 -69.70
N ASN A 479 -8.18 39.32 -69.38
CA ASN A 479 -9.30 39.62 -70.28
C ASN A 479 -9.42 41.12 -70.55
N ALA A 480 -9.29 41.98 -69.53
CA ALA A 480 -9.30 43.43 -69.68
C ALA A 480 -8.13 43.95 -70.54
N LEU A 481 -6.92 43.43 -70.33
CA LEU A 481 -5.76 43.71 -71.17
C LEU A 481 -6.01 43.33 -72.65
N THR A 482 -6.66 42.20 -72.88
CA THR A 482 -7.00 41.72 -74.22
C THR A 482 -7.98 42.68 -74.91
N ASP A 483 -9.02 43.11 -74.22
CA ASP A 483 -10.01 44.05 -74.75
C ASP A 483 -9.38 45.40 -75.14
N GLU A 484 -8.50 45.94 -74.29
CA GLU A 484 -7.87 47.23 -74.56
C GLU A 484 -6.89 47.14 -75.74
N THR A 485 -6.17 46.02 -75.86
CA THR A 485 -5.28 45.75 -77.01
C THR A 485 -6.07 45.64 -78.32
N ALA A 486 -7.24 45.00 -78.30
CA ALA A 486 -8.11 44.89 -79.45
C ALA A 486 -8.66 46.26 -79.91
N LYS A 487 -9.06 47.12 -78.97
CA LYS A 487 -9.49 48.50 -79.27
C LYS A 487 -8.40 49.32 -79.94
N VAL A 488 -7.17 49.25 -79.44
CA VAL A 488 -6.02 49.98 -80.02
C VAL A 488 -5.75 49.52 -81.45
N LEU A 489 -5.72 48.21 -81.70
CA LEU A 489 -5.54 47.66 -83.04
C LEU A 489 -6.65 48.11 -84.00
N HIS A 490 -7.91 48.11 -83.55
CA HIS A 490 -9.03 48.62 -84.34
C HIS A 490 -8.86 50.10 -84.72
N GLY A 491 -8.39 50.93 -83.77
CA GLY A 491 -8.07 52.34 -84.01
C GLY A 491 -6.97 52.54 -85.05
N VAL A 492 -5.92 51.72 -85.03
CA VAL A 492 -4.85 51.76 -86.04
C VAL A 492 -5.38 51.46 -87.45
N THR A 493 -6.27 50.47 -87.58
CA THR A 493 -6.86 50.09 -88.88
C THR A 493 -7.75 51.21 -89.46
N LEU A 494 -8.50 51.91 -88.61
CA LEU A 494 -9.31 53.07 -89.02
C LEU A 494 -8.45 54.22 -89.56
N ILE A 495 -7.34 54.55 -88.88
CA ILE A 495 -6.42 55.61 -89.30
C ILE A 495 -5.76 55.25 -90.65
N ALA A 496 -5.37 53.99 -90.84
CA ALA A 496 -4.81 53.52 -92.11
C ALA A 496 -5.77 53.74 -93.29
N GLY A 497 -7.08 53.48 -93.09
CA GLY A 497 -8.10 53.74 -94.12
C GLY A 497 -8.29 55.23 -94.45
N GLN A 498 -8.14 56.13 -93.47
CA GLN A 498 -8.19 57.58 -93.72
C GLN A 498 -7.01 58.06 -94.59
N VAL A 499 -5.82 57.48 -94.38
CA VAL A 499 -4.62 57.78 -95.18
C VAL A 499 -4.77 57.32 -96.64
N GLU A 500 -5.37 56.15 -96.86
CA GLU A 500 -5.66 55.63 -98.20
C GLU A 500 -6.62 56.55 -98.99
N ALA A 501 -7.72 56.99 -98.36
CA ALA A 501 -8.67 57.92 -98.97
C ALA A 501 -8.04 59.29 -99.30
N GLY A 502 -7.13 59.78 -98.45
CA GLY A 502 -6.37 61.01 -98.68
C GLY A 502 -5.45 60.91 -99.91
N SER A 503 -4.71 59.82 -100.03
CA SER A 503 -3.87 59.54 -101.20
C SER A 503 -4.68 59.47 -102.51
N GLY A 504 -5.89 58.92 -102.46
CA GLY A 504 -6.81 58.87 -103.61
C GLY A 504 -7.17 60.25 -104.17
N LYS A 505 -7.52 61.21 -103.30
CA LYS A 505 -7.86 62.59 -103.73
C LYS A 505 -6.70 63.31 -104.41
N VAL A 506 -5.48 63.13 -103.90
CA VAL A 506 -4.27 63.73 -104.49
C VAL A 506 -4.03 63.22 -105.91
N LYS A 507 -4.23 61.92 -106.14
CA LYS A 507 -4.09 61.31 -107.47
C LYS A 507 -5.09 61.87 -108.48
N THR A 508 -6.34 62.05 -108.10
CA THR A 508 -7.39 62.60 -108.99
C THR A 508 -7.09 64.06 -109.39
N GLN A 509 -6.62 64.88 -108.44
CA GLN A 509 -6.27 66.27 -108.71
C GLN A 509 -5.08 66.40 -109.68
N ALA A 510 -4.07 65.54 -109.55
CA ALA A 510 -2.92 65.51 -110.45
C ALA A 510 -3.31 65.19 -111.90
N THR A 511 -4.25 64.25 -112.10
CA THR A 511 -4.76 63.90 -113.43
C THR A 511 -5.52 65.06 -114.08
N LEU A 512 -6.36 65.78 -113.32
CA LEU A 512 -7.14 66.91 -113.82
C LEU A 512 -6.23 68.03 -114.38
N VAL A 513 -5.18 68.39 -113.64
CA VAL A 513 -4.20 69.41 -114.05
C VAL A 513 -3.48 69.03 -115.34
N SER A 514 -3.12 67.74 -115.50
CA SER A 514 -2.45 67.27 -116.72
C SER A 514 -3.35 67.35 -117.96
N GLN A 515 -4.67 67.24 -117.78
CA GLN A 515 -5.65 67.21 -118.86
C GLN A 515 -5.97 68.62 -119.35
N THR A 516 -6.15 69.58 -118.43
CA THR A 516 -6.32 71.00 -118.75
C THR A 516 -5.13 71.59 -119.52
N ALA A 517 -3.90 71.19 -119.17
CA ALA A 517 -2.70 71.63 -119.88
C ALA A 517 -2.61 71.10 -121.33
N ALA A 518 -3.25 69.98 -121.64
CA ALA A 518 -3.31 69.44 -123.01
C ALA A 518 -4.33 70.22 -123.87
N ASP A 519 -5.51 70.51 -123.32
CA ASP A 519 -6.59 71.24 -124.00
C ASP A 519 -6.20 72.70 -124.34
N GLU A 520 -5.44 73.38 -123.46
CA GLU A 520 -4.90 74.71 -123.74
C GLU A 520 -3.93 74.70 -124.93
N ARG A 521 -3.12 73.64 -125.04
CA ARG A 521 -2.10 73.52 -126.09
C ARG A 521 -2.72 73.35 -127.48
N GLU A 522 -3.87 72.67 -127.56
CA GLU A 522 -4.63 72.49 -128.79
C GLU A 522 -5.35 73.77 -129.23
N SER A 523 -5.93 74.51 -128.27
CA SER A 523 -6.61 75.79 -128.54
C SER A 523 -5.66 76.87 -129.08
N VAL A 524 -4.40 76.90 -128.61
CA VAL A 524 -3.37 77.83 -129.11
C VAL A 524 -2.99 77.54 -130.57
N ASN A 525 -2.90 76.27 -130.97
CA ASN A 525 -2.58 75.90 -132.35
C ASN A 525 -3.71 76.27 -133.34
N GLN A 526 -4.98 76.12 -132.93
CA GLN A 526 -6.11 76.56 -133.74
C GLN A 526 -6.11 78.09 -133.97
N MET A 527 -5.76 78.86 -132.93
CA MET A 527 -5.71 80.33 -133.02
C MET A 527 -4.64 80.83 -134.01
N ILE A 528 -3.50 80.14 -134.11
CA ILE A 528 -2.44 80.45 -135.09
C ILE A 528 -2.92 80.23 -136.53
N GLY A 529 -3.72 79.19 -136.79
CA GLY A 529 -4.29 78.90 -138.11
C GLY A 529 -5.26 79.98 -138.59
N SER A 530 -6.23 80.38 -137.76
CA SER A 530 -7.22 81.40 -138.12
C SER A 530 -6.61 82.80 -138.36
N LEU A 531 -5.49 83.12 -137.71
CA LEU A 531 -4.73 84.36 -137.95
C LEU A 531 -4.06 84.37 -139.33
N GLY A 532 -3.60 83.21 -139.82
CA GLY A 532 -3.06 83.06 -141.17
C GLY A 532 -4.12 83.28 -142.26
N ASP A 533 -5.31 82.70 -142.07
CA ASP A 533 -6.43 82.83 -143.01
C ASP A 533 -6.95 84.28 -143.10
N ALA A 534 -7.04 84.99 -141.97
CA ALA A 534 -7.47 86.38 -141.93
C ALA A 534 -6.49 87.32 -142.66
N SER A 535 -5.18 87.07 -142.55
CA SER A 535 -4.15 87.84 -143.25
C SER A 535 -4.22 87.67 -144.77
N SER A 536 -4.51 86.45 -145.25
CA SER A 536 -4.68 86.16 -146.68
C SER A 536 -5.91 86.87 -147.26
N ALA A 537 -7.04 86.82 -146.53
CA ALA A 537 -8.28 87.48 -146.92
C ALA A 537 -8.14 89.02 -146.98
N MET A 538 -7.45 89.63 -146.01
CA MET A 538 -7.17 91.07 -146.01
C MET A 538 -6.35 91.51 -147.25
N THR A 539 -5.44 90.65 -147.73
CA THR A 539 -4.61 90.94 -148.91
C THR A 539 -5.43 90.88 -150.20
N GLN A 540 -6.33 89.89 -150.34
CA GLN A 540 -7.28 89.81 -151.46
C GLN A 540 -8.27 90.99 -151.50
N VAL A 541 -8.75 91.46 -150.35
CA VAL A 541 -9.68 92.60 -150.28
C VAL A 541 -9.00 93.90 -150.75
N ALA A 542 -7.73 94.12 -150.41
CA ALA A 542 -6.96 95.28 -150.86
C ALA A 542 -6.78 95.31 -152.39
N GLU A 543 -6.48 94.16 -152.99
CA GLU A 543 -6.27 94.00 -154.44
C GLU A 543 -7.57 94.22 -155.23
N LEU A 544 -8.71 93.73 -154.71
CA LEU A 544 -10.03 93.89 -155.33
C LEU A 544 -10.57 95.33 -155.24
N ALA A 545 -10.27 96.04 -154.15
CA ALA A 545 -10.64 97.44 -153.95
C ALA A 545 -9.90 98.36 -154.94
N GLU A 546 -8.61 98.08 -155.21
CA GLU A 546 -7.83 98.81 -156.20
C GLU A 546 -8.34 98.57 -157.63
N GLN A 547 -8.74 97.33 -157.94
CA GLN A 547 -9.35 96.98 -159.22
C GLN A 547 -10.71 97.69 -159.43
N SER A 548 -11.56 97.73 -158.39
CA SER A 548 -12.83 98.46 -158.43
C SER A 548 -12.63 99.97 -158.67
N ASN A 549 -11.61 100.57 -158.06
CA ASN A 549 -11.31 101.99 -158.23
C ASN A 549 -10.93 102.32 -159.67
N ARG A 550 -10.10 101.48 -160.32
CA ARG A 550 -9.74 101.66 -161.74
C ARG A 550 -10.95 101.50 -162.67
N SER A 551 -11.84 100.54 -162.39
CA SER A 551 -13.06 100.34 -163.19
C SER A 551 -14.05 101.50 -163.05
N ALA A 552 -14.19 102.09 -161.86
CA ALA A 552 -15.03 103.27 -161.64
C ALA A 552 -14.48 104.51 -162.39
N GLU A 553 -13.15 104.67 -162.44
CA GLU A 553 -12.49 105.76 -163.15
C GLU A 553 -12.66 105.64 -164.68
N GLN A 554 -12.54 104.42 -165.23
CA GLN A 554 -12.84 104.15 -166.64
C GLN A 554 -14.31 104.40 -166.99
N ALA A 555 -15.26 104.00 -166.13
CA ALA A 555 -16.69 104.26 -166.34
C ALA A 555 -16.99 105.76 -166.33
N THR A 556 -16.36 106.52 -165.43
CA THR A 556 -16.53 107.98 -165.34
C THR A 556 -15.99 108.68 -166.59
N GLN A 557 -14.81 108.26 -167.08
CA GLN A 557 -14.25 108.79 -168.34
C GLN A 557 -15.10 108.43 -169.57
N ALA A 558 -15.59 107.19 -169.69
CA ALA A 558 -16.44 106.78 -170.80
C ALA A 558 -17.76 107.58 -170.84
N THR A 559 -18.36 107.84 -169.66
CA THR A 559 -19.59 108.64 -169.55
C THR A 559 -19.33 110.12 -169.88
N ALA A 560 -18.20 110.67 -169.45
CA ALA A 560 -17.80 112.05 -169.74
C ALA A 560 -17.47 112.26 -171.23
N THR A 561 -16.88 111.27 -171.90
CA THR A 561 -16.47 111.40 -173.31
C THR A 561 -17.66 111.33 -174.28
N ALA A 562 -18.72 110.59 -173.97
CA ALA A 562 -19.86 110.44 -174.89
C ALA A 562 -20.96 111.49 -174.71
N LEU A 563 -21.07 112.12 -173.53
CA LEU A 563 -21.95 113.29 -173.35
C LEU A 563 -21.55 114.46 -174.27
N ASP A 564 -20.28 114.48 -174.72
CA ASP A 564 -19.70 115.49 -175.62
C ASP A 564 -19.90 115.17 -177.12
N THR A 565 -20.56 114.06 -177.46
CA THR A 565 -20.85 113.66 -178.87
C THR A 565 -22.34 113.64 -179.22
N VAL A 566 -23.14 114.46 -178.51
CA VAL A 566 -24.37 115.10 -179.05
C VAL A 566 -23.96 116.03 -180.19
#